data_AF-A0A7S1C8L7-F1
#
_entry.id   AF-A0A7S1C8L7-F1
#
_cell.length_a   1.000
_cell.length_b   1.000
_cell.length_c   1.000
_cell.angle_alpha   90.00
_cell.angle_beta   90.00
_cell.angle_gamma   90.00
#
_symmetry.space_group_name_H-M   'P 1'
#
loop_
_entity.id
_entity.type
_entity.pdbx_description
1 polymer ?
#
loop_
_entity_poly.entity_id
_entity_poly.type
_entity_poly.pdbx_seq_one_letter_code
_entity_poly.pdbx_strand_id
1 'polypeptide(L)'
;DGDGDGDGGGRGFGDASPATFRAVPYSAAYADLLPQLAAHLRAAAAASDNDSLTAFLRARADALATDDYAASDVQWLRLSSPIDVTIGPYETYIDGLCGLKASFESVVAVTDVAETAKLRAISALLQTMEDNLPMRADARNPSVGAGAAAPIRVANLLYNGGDVAGPQTLAFNLPNDERVVGAHGTAQVLLRNVSAAKFEHLLRPIAARCLAPRDAAAVDFDAFFSHTLCHELSHGIGPHSLTLPVDGGGGGGGG
;
A
#
# COMPACT_ATOMS: atom_id res chain seq x y z
N ASP A 1 74.14 -26.31 -20.12
CA ASP A 1 74.17 -25.01 -19.42
C ASP A 1 73.40 -23.99 -20.24
N GLY A 2 72.39 -23.36 -19.65
CA GLY A 2 71.42 -22.47 -20.31
C GLY A 2 70.00 -23.05 -20.22
N ASP A 3 69.46 -23.19 -19.01
CA ASP A 3 68.70 -22.16 -18.28
C ASP A 3 67.30 -21.95 -18.88
N GLY A 4 66.35 -22.69 -18.31
CA GLY A 4 64.94 -22.33 -18.34
C GLY A 4 64.62 -21.47 -17.12
N ASP A 5 63.87 -20.41 -17.33
CA ASP A 5 62.99 -19.82 -16.32
C ASP A 5 61.97 -18.94 -17.04
N GLY A 6 60.80 -19.53 -17.30
CA GLY A 6 59.59 -18.79 -17.65
C GLY A 6 58.92 -18.34 -16.36
N ASP A 7 59.07 -17.07 -16.02
CA ASP A 7 58.41 -16.41 -14.90
C ASP A 7 56.88 -16.38 -15.13
N GLY A 8 56.21 -17.44 -14.69
CA GLY A 8 54.77 -17.54 -14.57
C GLY A 8 54.28 -16.78 -13.34
N GLY A 9 54.36 -15.45 -13.40
CA GLY A 9 53.77 -14.54 -12.42
C GLY A 9 52.24 -14.55 -12.46
N GLY A 10 51.63 -15.67 -12.06
CA GLY A 10 50.20 -15.77 -11.79
C GLY A 10 49.85 -14.78 -10.68
N ARG A 11 49.12 -13.72 -11.02
CA ARG A 11 48.47 -12.85 -10.03
C ARG A 11 47.43 -13.72 -9.32
N GLY A 12 47.83 -14.33 -8.21
CA GLY A 12 46.91 -14.97 -7.29
C GLY A 12 45.85 -13.95 -6.89
N PHE A 13 44.59 -14.23 -7.22
CA PHE A 13 43.48 -13.62 -6.52
C PHE A 13 43.62 -14.08 -5.07
N GLY A 14 44.18 -13.21 -4.24
CA GLY A 14 44.30 -13.44 -2.81
C GLY A 14 42.94 -13.86 -2.26
N ASP A 15 42.97 -14.87 -1.41
CA ASP A 15 41.86 -15.39 -0.61
C ASP A 15 41.27 -14.25 0.24
N ALA A 16 40.43 -13.44 -0.37
CA ALA A 16 39.54 -12.55 0.35
C ALA A 16 38.41 -13.43 0.86
N SER A 17 38.40 -13.68 2.18
CA SER A 17 37.28 -14.32 2.84
C SER A 17 35.98 -13.67 2.36
N PRO A 18 34.95 -14.46 1.98
CA PRO A 18 33.74 -13.90 1.39
C PRO A 18 33.13 -12.88 2.35
N ALA A 19 32.92 -11.66 1.88
CA ALA A 19 32.27 -10.62 2.67
C ALA A 19 30.93 -11.15 3.19
N THR A 20 30.74 -11.11 4.50
CA THR A 20 29.50 -11.57 5.13
C THR A 20 28.49 -10.42 5.15
N PHE A 21 27.33 -10.64 4.55
CA PHE A 21 26.20 -9.71 4.64
C PHE A 21 25.34 -10.03 5.86
N ARG A 22 24.82 -8.99 6.51
CA ARG A 22 23.84 -9.12 7.60
C ARG A 22 22.67 -8.18 7.36
N ALA A 23 21.47 -8.62 7.72
CA ALA A 23 20.30 -7.74 7.78
C ALA A 23 20.41 -6.82 9.00
N VAL A 24 20.14 -5.53 8.81
CA VAL A 24 20.05 -4.54 9.89
C VAL A 24 18.60 -4.08 9.96
N PRO A 25 17.94 -4.15 11.14
CA PRO A 25 16.58 -3.66 11.30
C PRO A 25 16.46 -2.15 11.05
N TYR A 26 15.28 -1.65 10.68
CA TYR A 26 15.10 -0.23 10.39
C TYR A 26 15.29 0.63 11.65
N SER A 27 14.83 0.17 12.82
CA SER A 27 15.08 0.82 14.12
C SER A 27 16.58 1.10 14.36
N ALA A 28 17.46 0.19 13.94
CA ALA A 28 18.90 0.35 14.06
C ALA A 28 19.52 1.16 12.89
N ALA A 29 19.06 0.92 11.66
CA ALA A 29 19.56 1.62 10.48
C ALA A 29 19.25 3.13 10.50
N TYR A 30 18.13 3.52 11.13
CA TYR A 30 17.65 4.90 11.24
C TYR A 30 17.57 5.36 12.71
N ALA A 31 18.46 4.86 13.56
CA ALA A 31 18.47 5.12 15.01
C ALA A 31 18.56 6.61 15.39
N ASP A 32 19.11 7.46 14.52
CA ASP A 32 19.21 8.90 14.76
C ASP A 32 17.88 9.65 14.46
N LEU A 33 16.98 9.05 13.68
CA LEU A 33 15.76 9.69 13.18
C LEU A 33 14.49 9.15 13.85
N LEU A 34 14.39 7.83 14.00
CA LEU A 34 13.17 7.17 14.47
C LEU A 34 12.77 7.56 15.91
N PRO A 35 13.71 7.77 16.86
CA PRO A 35 13.35 8.28 18.18
C PRO A 35 12.72 9.68 18.14
N GLN A 36 13.17 10.56 17.24
CA GLN A 36 12.60 11.91 17.07
C GLN A 36 11.19 11.84 16.50
N LEU A 37 10.98 11.01 15.47
CA LEU A 37 9.66 10.74 14.93
C LEU A 37 8.71 10.18 16.00
N ALA A 38 9.16 9.17 16.76
CA ALA A 38 8.37 8.60 17.84
C ALA A 38 8.01 9.64 18.91
N ALA A 39 8.91 10.56 19.25
CA ALA A 39 8.62 11.66 20.16
C ALA A 39 7.53 12.60 19.62
N HIS A 40 7.57 12.95 18.33
CA HIS A 40 6.54 13.78 17.70
C HIS A 40 5.17 13.08 17.67
N LEU A 41 5.14 11.78 17.35
CA LEU A 41 3.89 10.99 17.38
C LEU A 41 3.30 10.92 18.79
N ARG A 42 4.13 10.72 19.82
CA ARG A 42 3.67 10.75 21.22
C ARG A 42 3.17 12.13 21.64
N ALA A 43 3.82 13.20 21.21
CA ALA A 43 3.36 14.57 21.48
C ALA A 43 2.01 14.85 20.79
N ALA A 44 1.84 14.43 19.54
CA ALA A 44 0.57 14.53 18.83
C ALA A 44 -0.54 13.71 19.52
N ALA A 45 -0.21 12.49 19.99
CA ALA A 45 -1.14 11.66 20.75
C ALA A 45 -1.56 12.31 22.08
N ALA A 46 -0.67 13.06 22.74
CA ALA A 46 -0.98 13.78 23.97
C ALA A 46 -1.83 15.04 23.74
N ALA A 47 -1.78 15.62 22.54
CA ALA A 47 -2.55 16.80 22.15
C ALA A 47 -3.92 16.47 21.53
N SER A 48 -4.21 15.19 21.30
CA SER A 48 -5.45 14.72 20.67
C SER A 48 -6.47 14.29 21.71
N ASP A 49 -7.72 14.77 21.57
CA ASP A 49 -8.87 14.29 22.34
C ASP A 49 -9.60 13.11 21.66
N ASN A 50 -9.12 12.65 20.49
CA ASN A 50 -9.67 11.49 19.80
C ASN A 50 -8.97 10.20 20.24
N ASP A 51 -9.71 9.27 20.85
CA ASP A 51 -9.17 8.02 21.38
C ASP A 51 -8.52 7.13 20.31
N SER A 52 -9.14 6.99 19.13
CA SER A 52 -8.63 6.12 18.07
C SER A 52 -7.33 6.67 17.46
N LEU A 53 -7.25 7.99 17.25
CA LEU A 53 -6.04 8.65 16.78
C LEU A 53 -4.92 8.54 17.82
N THR A 54 -5.25 8.76 19.10
CA THR A 54 -4.29 8.61 20.21
C THR A 54 -3.74 7.19 20.30
N ALA A 55 -4.61 6.18 20.18
CA ALA A 55 -4.21 4.78 20.18
C ALA A 55 -3.28 4.45 19.01
N PHE A 56 -3.63 4.87 17.79
CA PHE A 56 -2.79 4.70 16.61
C PHE A 56 -1.43 5.38 16.76
N LEU A 57 -1.39 6.67 17.11
CA LEU A 57 -0.15 7.45 17.19
C LEU A 57 0.81 6.88 18.24
N ARG A 58 0.30 6.43 19.40
CA ARG A 58 1.11 5.75 20.43
C ARG A 58 1.65 4.42 19.93
N ALA A 59 0.79 3.56 19.37
CA ALA A 59 1.21 2.26 18.86
C ALA A 59 2.23 2.40 17.72
N ARG A 60 2.06 3.38 16.83
CA ARG A 60 3.01 3.67 15.76
C ARG A 60 4.33 4.18 16.31
N ALA A 61 4.32 5.04 17.33
CA ALA A 61 5.54 5.49 17.99
C ALA A 61 6.35 4.34 18.61
N ASP A 62 5.68 3.34 19.16
CA ASP A 62 6.32 2.16 19.75
C ASP A 62 6.87 1.22 18.65
N ALA A 63 6.12 1.02 17.56
CA ALA A 63 6.54 0.20 16.41
C ALA A 63 7.85 0.67 15.77
N LEU A 64 8.11 1.99 15.74
CA LEU A 64 9.36 2.55 15.20
C LEU A 64 10.60 2.10 15.98
N ALA A 65 10.45 1.69 17.24
CA ALA A 65 11.54 1.19 18.07
C ALA A 65 11.70 -0.33 18.02
N THR A 66 10.64 -1.07 17.71
CA THR A 66 10.62 -2.54 17.73
C THR A 66 10.69 -3.19 16.36
N ASP A 67 10.48 -2.42 15.29
CA ASP A 67 10.24 -2.88 13.91
C ASP A 67 9.02 -3.78 13.73
N ASP A 68 8.15 -3.90 14.75
CA ASP A 68 6.90 -4.63 14.66
C ASP A 68 5.72 -3.65 14.51
N TYR A 69 5.29 -3.49 13.25
CA TYR A 69 4.23 -2.55 12.88
C TYR A 69 2.82 -3.13 13.00
N ALA A 70 2.66 -4.45 13.19
CA ALA A 70 1.38 -5.13 13.06
C ALA A 70 0.32 -4.57 14.02
N ALA A 71 0.66 -4.39 15.29
CA ALA A 71 -0.26 -3.81 16.28
C ALA A 71 -0.68 -2.39 15.91
N SER A 72 0.25 -1.58 15.39
CA SER A 72 -0.03 -0.20 14.99
C SER A 72 -0.88 -0.13 13.72
N ASP A 73 -0.68 -1.03 12.76
CA ASP A 73 -1.50 -1.11 11.54
C ASP A 73 -2.93 -1.54 11.87
N VAL A 74 -3.12 -2.43 12.84
CA VAL A 74 -4.48 -2.76 13.32
C VAL A 74 -5.16 -1.54 13.95
N GLN A 75 -4.43 -0.69 14.69
CA GLN A 75 -5.00 0.57 15.17
C GLN A 75 -5.32 1.55 14.03
N TRP A 76 -4.48 1.59 13.00
CA TRP A 76 -4.70 2.41 11.81
C TRP A 76 -5.95 1.97 11.02
N LEU A 77 -6.17 0.66 10.87
CA LEU A 77 -7.40 0.11 10.26
C LEU A 77 -8.66 0.51 11.04
N ARG A 78 -8.53 0.68 12.36
CA ARG A 78 -9.62 1.08 13.27
C ARG A 78 -9.74 2.60 13.45
N LEU A 79 -8.92 3.39 12.76
CA LEU A 79 -8.89 4.84 12.92
C LEU A 79 -10.25 5.46 12.57
N SER A 80 -10.82 6.19 13.52
CA SER A 80 -12.09 6.91 13.42
C SER A 80 -11.90 8.32 13.97
N SER A 81 -11.36 9.19 13.13
CA SER A 81 -10.85 10.51 13.50
C SER A 81 -11.13 11.53 12.39
N PRO A 82 -11.29 12.84 12.73
CA PRO A 82 -11.32 13.91 11.72
C PRO A 82 -10.00 14.08 10.97
N ILE A 83 -8.90 13.58 11.53
CA ILE A 83 -7.57 13.56 10.91
C ILE A 83 -7.23 12.12 10.55
N ASP A 84 -6.91 11.90 9.28
CA ASP A 84 -6.34 10.67 8.75
C ASP A 84 -4.81 10.82 8.70
N VAL A 85 -4.11 9.90 9.35
CA VAL A 85 -2.64 9.88 9.38
C VAL A 85 -2.16 8.50 8.98
N THR A 86 -1.35 8.43 7.93
CA THR A 86 -0.58 7.25 7.55
C THR A 86 0.89 7.61 7.65
N ILE A 87 1.69 6.86 8.41
CA ILE A 87 3.12 7.19 8.56
C ILE A 87 3.95 5.98 8.94
N GLY A 88 4.83 5.52 8.06
CA GLY A 88 5.63 4.33 8.30
C GLY A 88 6.31 3.81 7.04
N PRO A 89 7.01 2.67 7.15
CA PRO A 89 7.57 1.98 5.99
C PRO A 89 6.50 1.11 5.33
N TYR A 90 6.13 1.37 4.07
CA TYR A 90 5.04 0.66 3.41
C TYR A 90 5.39 0.08 2.04
N GLU A 91 5.72 0.93 1.07
CA GLU A 91 5.83 0.51 -0.33
C GLU A 91 7.23 0.02 -0.68
N THR A 92 7.33 -1.01 -1.52
CA THR A 92 8.63 -1.58 -1.91
C THR A 92 9.09 -1.20 -3.31
N TYR A 93 8.33 -0.34 -4.01
CA TYR A 93 8.55 -0.01 -5.42
C TYR A 93 9.91 0.64 -5.70
N ILE A 94 10.48 1.35 -4.72
CA ILE A 94 11.80 1.98 -4.88
C ILE A 94 12.96 0.98 -4.77
N ASP A 95 12.73 -0.21 -4.20
CA ASP A 95 13.70 -1.31 -4.22
C ASP A 95 13.69 -1.97 -5.61
N GLY A 96 14.40 -1.33 -6.54
CA GLY A 96 14.53 -1.82 -7.92
C GLY A 96 15.39 -3.08 -8.08
N LEU A 97 15.90 -3.67 -6.99
CA LEU A 97 16.67 -4.92 -7.04
C LEU A 97 15.77 -6.12 -6.78
N CYS A 98 15.14 -6.18 -5.61
CA CYS A 98 14.32 -7.34 -5.21
C CYS A 98 12.88 -6.98 -4.84
N GLY A 99 12.52 -5.69 -4.74
CA GLY A 99 11.19 -5.27 -4.30
C GLY A 99 10.86 -5.72 -2.86
N LEU A 100 11.86 -5.86 -1.99
CA LEU A 100 11.72 -6.39 -0.63
C LEU A 100 11.75 -5.30 0.44
N LYS A 101 12.40 -4.16 0.17
CA LYS A 101 12.64 -3.11 1.17
C LYS A 101 11.58 -2.02 1.06
N ALA A 102 10.84 -1.84 2.15
CA ALA A 102 9.82 -0.81 2.25
C ALA A 102 10.44 0.59 2.41
N SER A 103 9.80 1.58 1.81
CA SER A 103 10.14 2.99 1.89
C SER A 103 9.33 3.68 2.97
N PHE A 104 9.96 4.60 3.72
CA PHE A 104 9.23 5.45 4.66
C PHE A 104 8.41 6.50 3.92
N GLU A 105 7.14 6.61 4.27
CA GLU A 105 6.24 7.63 3.77
C GLU A 105 5.34 8.19 4.89
N SER A 106 4.71 9.32 4.59
CA SER A 106 3.75 9.97 5.47
C SER A 106 2.66 10.66 4.66
N VAL A 107 1.44 10.59 5.18
CA VAL A 107 0.25 11.29 4.72
C VAL A 107 -0.45 11.84 5.96
N VAL A 108 -0.72 13.14 5.96
CA VAL A 108 -1.56 13.82 6.94
C VAL A 108 -2.69 14.48 6.17
N ALA A 109 -3.93 14.10 6.49
CA ALA A 109 -5.10 14.54 5.76
C ALA A 109 -6.30 14.79 6.68
N VAL A 110 -7.25 15.59 6.23
CA VAL A 110 -8.54 15.79 6.91
C VAL A 110 -9.56 14.83 6.30
N THR A 111 -10.20 14.02 7.14
CA THR A 111 -11.23 13.09 6.70
C THR A 111 -12.47 13.82 6.19
N ASP A 112 -12.93 13.46 5.00
CA ASP A 112 -14.19 13.90 4.44
C ASP A 112 -15.28 12.89 4.83
N VAL A 113 -15.98 13.20 5.93
CA VAL A 113 -17.01 12.31 6.49
C VAL A 113 -18.18 12.11 5.53
N ALA A 114 -18.56 13.16 4.79
CA ALA A 114 -19.70 13.11 3.88
C ALA A 114 -19.40 12.22 2.67
N GLU A 115 -18.25 12.40 2.04
CA GLU A 115 -17.83 11.55 0.92
C GLU A 115 -17.55 10.12 1.39
N THR A 116 -16.87 9.95 2.53
CA THR A 116 -16.67 8.62 3.13
C THR A 116 -17.98 7.86 3.34
N ALA A 117 -19.03 8.55 3.83
CA ALA A 117 -20.35 7.93 4.02
C ALA A 117 -21.00 7.48 2.69
N LYS A 118 -20.86 8.27 1.62
CA LYS A 118 -21.33 7.88 0.28
C LYS A 118 -20.63 6.63 -0.21
N LEU A 119 -19.31 6.53 0.01
CA LEU A 119 -18.53 5.40 -0.50
C LEU A 119 -18.85 4.10 0.24
N ARG A 120 -19.11 4.16 1.55
CA ARG A 120 -19.59 3.00 2.32
C ARG A 120 -20.86 2.38 1.75
N ALA A 121 -21.76 3.19 1.20
CA ALA A 121 -22.96 2.67 0.55
C ALA A 121 -22.64 1.85 -0.71
N ILE A 122 -21.58 2.20 -1.43
CA ILE A 122 -21.12 1.45 -2.61
C ILE A 122 -20.39 0.18 -2.18
N SER A 123 -19.58 0.22 -1.12
CA SER A 123 -18.94 -0.99 -0.56
C SER A 123 -19.95 -2.05 -0.12
N ALA A 124 -21.13 -1.64 0.36
CA ALA A 124 -22.21 -2.55 0.72
C ALA A 124 -22.78 -3.33 -0.49
N LEU A 125 -22.49 -2.90 -1.71
CA LEU A 125 -22.90 -3.56 -2.96
C LEU A 125 -21.86 -4.55 -3.50
N LEU A 126 -20.71 -4.71 -2.85
CA LEU A 126 -19.61 -5.53 -3.37
C LEU A 126 -20.01 -6.98 -3.67
N GLN A 127 -20.75 -7.64 -2.77
CA GLN A 127 -21.24 -8.99 -3.05
C GLN A 127 -22.19 -9.01 -4.25
N THR A 128 -23.08 -8.01 -4.37
CA THR A 128 -23.97 -7.89 -5.53
C THR A 128 -23.18 -7.67 -6.82
N MET A 129 -22.09 -6.91 -6.78
CA MET A 129 -21.20 -6.73 -7.93
C MET A 129 -20.53 -8.05 -8.32
N GLU A 130 -19.97 -8.79 -7.36
CA GLU A 130 -19.37 -10.12 -7.55
C GLU A 130 -20.36 -11.10 -8.19
N ASP A 131 -21.56 -11.19 -7.61
CA ASP A 131 -22.62 -12.10 -8.07
C ASP A 131 -23.05 -11.80 -9.52
N ASN A 132 -22.79 -10.59 -10.02
CA ASN A 132 -23.14 -10.14 -11.36
C ASN A 132 -21.91 -10.01 -12.29
N LEU A 133 -20.71 -10.43 -11.87
CA LEU A 133 -19.54 -10.39 -12.73
C LEU A 133 -19.78 -11.24 -14.00
N PRO A 134 -19.38 -10.75 -15.19
CA PRO A 134 -19.61 -11.42 -16.47
C PRO A 134 -18.65 -12.60 -16.69
N MET A 135 -18.64 -13.53 -15.74
CA MET A 135 -17.83 -14.75 -15.73
C MET A 135 -18.68 -15.96 -15.31
N ARG A 136 -18.08 -17.15 -15.35
CA ARG A 136 -18.72 -18.41 -14.95
C ARG A 136 -19.09 -18.36 -13.46
N ALA A 137 -20.27 -18.84 -13.10
CA ALA A 137 -20.81 -18.69 -11.75
C ALA A 137 -19.97 -19.39 -10.67
N ASP A 138 -19.33 -20.50 -11.01
CA ASP A 138 -18.43 -21.28 -10.15
C ASP A 138 -17.03 -20.65 -9.99
N ALA A 139 -16.71 -19.63 -10.78
CA ALA A 139 -15.48 -18.84 -10.65
C ALA A 139 -15.66 -17.57 -9.79
N ARG A 140 -16.90 -17.26 -9.38
CA ARG A 140 -17.22 -16.11 -8.54
C ARG A 140 -16.98 -16.45 -7.07
N ASN A 141 -16.61 -15.45 -6.28
CA ASN A 141 -16.48 -15.56 -4.85
C ASN A 141 -17.87 -15.59 -4.18
N PRO A 142 -18.28 -16.69 -3.52
CA PRO A 142 -19.59 -16.77 -2.87
C PRO A 142 -19.72 -15.89 -1.62
N SER A 143 -18.60 -15.33 -1.12
CA SER A 143 -18.58 -14.46 0.05
C SER A 143 -17.43 -13.44 -0.03
N VAL A 144 -17.66 -12.37 -0.77
CA VAL A 144 -16.84 -11.15 -0.74
C VAL A 144 -16.97 -10.51 0.63
N GLY A 145 -15.83 -10.24 1.27
CA GLY A 145 -15.84 -9.64 2.60
C GLY A 145 -16.34 -10.59 3.69
N ALA A 146 -16.06 -11.90 3.58
CA ALA A 146 -16.15 -12.82 4.74
C ALA A 146 -15.18 -12.44 5.89
N GLY A 147 -14.26 -11.49 5.64
CA GLY A 147 -13.55 -10.69 6.65
C GLY A 147 -14.15 -9.28 6.76
N ALA A 148 -13.87 -8.55 7.86
CA ALA A 148 -14.36 -7.18 8.05
C ALA A 148 -14.15 -6.34 6.79
N ALA A 149 -15.23 -5.75 6.25
CA ALA A 149 -15.17 -4.96 5.03
C ALA A 149 -14.04 -3.92 5.12
N ALA A 150 -13.16 -3.91 4.12
CA ALA A 150 -12.01 -3.00 4.07
C ALA A 150 -12.49 -1.56 4.24
N PRO A 151 -12.07 -0.83 5.29
CA PRO A 151 -12.52 0.54 5.51
C PRO A 151 -12.14 1.41 4.31
N ILE A 152 -13.12 2.09 3.71
CA ILE A 152 -12.86 3.14 2.73
C ILE A 152 -12.94 4.48 3.43
N ARG A 153 -11.93 5.32 3.22
CA ARG A 153 -11.87 6.68 3.75
C ARG A 153 -11.58 7.65 2.62
N VAL A 154 -12.33 8.74 2.58
CA VAL A 154 -12.02 9.88 1.73
C VAL A 154 -11.39 10.95 2.60
N ALA A 155 -10.30 11.54 2.13
CA ALA A 155 -9.61 12.57 2.85
C ALA A 155 -9.09 13.67 1.91
N ASN A 156 -8.82 14.83 2.48
CA ASN A 156 -8.17 15.94 1.80
C ASN A 156 -6.75 16.08 2.35
N LEU A 157 -5.76 15.84 1.48
CA LEU A 157 -4.34 15.88 1.82
C LEU A 157 -3.94 17.27 2.33
N LEU A 158 -3.32 17.32 3.50
CA LEU A 158 -2.66 18.53 4.02
C LEU A 158 -1.16 18.49 3.76
N TYR A 159 -0.54 17.31 3.95
CA TYR A 159 0.89 17.11 3.79
C TYR A 159 1.20 15.65 3.49
N ASN A 160 2.18 15.42 2.62
CA ASN A 160 2.85 14.14 2.46
C ASN A 160 4.37 14.32 2.38
N GLY A 161 5.11 13.27 2.71
CA GLY A 161 6.57 13.25 2.65
C GLY A 161 7.12 11.83 2.68
N GLY A 162 8.41 11.67 2.37
CA GLY A 162 9.03 10.35 2.20
C GLY A 162 8.89 9.85 0.77
N ASP A 163 8.34 8.67 0.56
CA ASP A 163 8.10 8.08 -0.77
C ASP A 163 6.98 8.79 -1.55
N VAL A 164 7.27 10.03 -1.93
CA VAL A 164 6.43 10.88 -2.77
C VAL A 164 7.09 11.13 -4.13
N ALA A 165 8.09 10.32 -4.47
CA ALA A 165 8.84 10.44 -5.71
C ALA A 165 7.98 9.94 -6.88
N GLY A 166 7.69 10.83 -7.84
CA GLY A 166 6.88 10.52 -9.02
C GLY A 166 5.51 11.19 -9.02
N PRO A 167 4.54 10.65 -9.79
CA PRO A 167 3.19 11.19 -9.81
C PRO A 167 2.54 11.10 -8.43
N GLN A 168 2.00 12.22 -7.94
CA GLN A 168 1.33 12.25 -6.63
C GLN A 168 0.24 11.18 -6.49
N THR A 169 0.25 10.44 -5.39
CA THR A 169 -0.72 9.38 -5.09
C THR A 169 -2.15 9.94 -5.08
N LEU A 170 -3.09 9.26 -5.73
CA LEU A 170 -4.52 9.60 -5.71
C LEU A 170 -5.29 8.81 -4.65
N ALA A 171 -4.90 7.55 -4.49
CA ALA A 171 -5.44 6.64 -3.50
C ALA A 171 -4.36 5.61 -3.15
N PHE A 172 -4.48 5.00 -1.98
CA PHE A 172 -3.60 3.92 -1.53
C PHE A 172 -4.39 2.90 -0.71
N ASN A 173 -3.90 1.65 -0.69
CA ASN A 173 -4.51 0.53 0.00
C ASN A 173 -3.46 -0.13 0.91
N LEU A 174 -3.65 -0.05 2.23
CA LEU A 174 -2.68 -0.47 3.22
C LEU A 174 -3.34 -1.26 4.36
N PRO A 175 -2.58 -1.99 5.22
CA PRO A 175 -1.14 -2.26 5.11
C PRO A 175 -0.81 -3.31 4.04
N ASN A 176 0.48 -3.43 3.71
CA ASN A 176 0.99 -4.46 2.79
C ASN A 176 1.40 -5.78 3.49
N ASP A 177 1.52 -5.79 4.83
CA ASP A 177 1.92 -6.99 5.59
C ASP A 177 0.82 -8.06 5.55
N GLU A 178 1.07 -9.16 4.84
CA GLU A 178 0.13 -10.26 4.61
C GLU A 178 -0.42 -10.88 5.91
N ARG A 179 0.34 -10.82 7.00
CA ARG A 179 -0.11 -11.30 8.32
C ARG A 179 -1.27 -10.45 8.84
N VAL A 180 -1.18 -9.13 8.67
CA VAL A 180 -2.24 -8.20 9.07
C VAL A 180 -3.38 -8.27 8.06
N VAL A 181 -3.08 -8.31 6.77
CA VAL A 181 -4.11 -8.41 5.71
C VAL A 181 -4.98 -9.66 5.89
N GLY A 182 -4.38 -10.83 6.13
CA GLY A 182 -5.13 -12.07 6.30
C GLY A 182 -6.02 -12.09 7.55
N ALA A 183 -5.65 -11.38 8.62
CA ALA A 183 -6.38 -11.38 9.88
C ALA A 183 -7.36 -10.19 10.04
N HIS A 184 -7.05 -9.05 9.42
CA HIS A 184 -7.71 -7.77 9.68
C HIS A 184 -8.12 -7.01 8.41
N GLY A 185 -7.69 -7.47 7.24
CA GLY A 185 -7.94 -6.81 5.95
C GLY A 185 -7.05 -5.59 5.72
N THR A 186 -7.43 -4.78 4.75
CA THR A 186 -6.80 -3.50 4.39
C THR A 186 -7.79 -2.36 4.52
N ALA A 187 -7.32 -1.11 4.42
CA ALA A 187 -8.15 0.06 4.23
C ALA A 187 -7.67 0.85 3.00
N GLN A 188 -8.64 1.43 2.29
CA GLN A 188 -8.42 2.25 1.11
C GLN A 188 -8.64 3.72 1.48
N VAL A 189 -7.67 4.57 1.13
CA VAL A 189 -7.75 6.02 1.37
C VAL A 189 -7.69 6.75 0.04
N LEU A 190 -8.69 7.59 -0.24
CA LEU A 190 -8.79 8.39 -1.46
C LEU A 190 -8.54 9.88 -1.15
N LEU A 191 -7.60 10.50 -1.85
CA LEU A 191 -7.19 11.89 -1.66
C LEU A 191 -7.96 12.82 -2.60
N ARG A 192 -9.14 13.29 -2.16
CA ARG A 192 -10.10 14.02 -3.01
C ARG A 192 -9.55 15.32 -3.59
N ASN A 193 -8.85 16.12 -2.80
CA ASN A 193 -8.25 17.37 -3.28
C ASN A 193 -7.12 17.15 -4.29
N VAL A 194 -6.33 16.07 -4.13
CA VAL A 194 -5.31 15.68 -5.13
C VAL A 194 -5.98 15.22 -6.41
N SER A 195 -7.04 14.40 -6.32
CA SER A 195 -7.86 14.01 -7.47
C SER A 195 -8.42 15.23 -8.19
N ALA A 196 -8.96 16.21 -7.47
CA ALA A 196 -9.48 17.45 -8.05
C ALA A 196 -8.37 18.22 -8.78
N ALA A 197 -7.19 18.37 -8.18
CA ALA A 197 -6.06 19.05 -8.82
C ALA A 197 -5.61 18.32 -10.10
N LYS A 198 -5.49 16.99 -10.08
CA LYS A 198 -5.14 16.21 -11.29
C LYS A 198 -6.22 16.31 -12.36
N PHE A 199 -7.49 16.31 -11.96
CA PHE A 199 -8.60 16.45 -12.88
C PHE A 199 -8.56 17.81 -13.60
N GLU A 200 -8.46 18.89 -12.84
CA GLU A 200 -8.46 20.25 -13.38
C GLU A 200 -7.21 20.56 -14.20
N HIS A 201 -6.02 20.16 -13.74
CA HIS A 201 -4.76 20.58 -14.34
C HIS A 201 -4.17 19.57 -15.33
N LEU A 202 -4.64 18.32 -15.35
CA LEU A 202 -4.15 17.29 -16.27
C LEU A 202 -5.29 16.73 -17.13
N LEU A 203 -6.32 16.13 -16.53
CA LEU A 203 -7.34 15.41 -17.30
C LEU A 203 -8.15 16.34 -18.19
N ARG A 204 -8.61 17.49 -17.68
CA ARG A 204 -9.37 18.45 -18.48
C ARG A 204 -8.57 18.98 -19.69
N PRO A 205 -7.31 19.44 -19.54
CA PRO A 205 -6.48 19.80 -20.70
C PRO A 205 -6.27 18.67 -21.70
N ILE A 206 -6.06 17.44 -21.23
CA ILE A 206 -5.91 16.26 -22.09
C ILE A 206 -7.22 16.02 -22.87
N ALA A 207 -8.36 16.03 -22.18
CA ALA A 207 -9.68 15.84 -22.80
C ALA A 207 -9.96 16.89 -23.88
N ALA A 208 -9.65 18.15 -23.62
CA ALA A 208 -9.83 19.24 -24.59
C ALA A 208 -8.98 19.05 -25.86
N ARG A 209 -7.86 18.32 -25.77
CA ARG A 209 -6.96 18.07 -26.91
C ARG A 209 -7.28 16.78 -27.65
N CYS A 210 -7.78 15.77 -26.95
CA CYS A 210 -7.96 14.42 -27.46
C CYS A 210 -9.40 14.08 -27.86
N LEU A 211 -10.39 14.81 -27.37
CA LEU A 211 -11.81 14.54 -27.61
C LEU A 211 -12.45 15.60 -28.52
N ALA A 212 -13.54 15.23 -29.19
CA ALA A 212 -14.40 16.21 -29.86
C ALA A 212 -15.00 17.19 -28.83
N PRO A 213 -15.26 18.47 -29.18
CA PRO A 213 -15.72 19.48 -28.23
C PRO A 213 -16.95 19.07 -27.42
N ARG A 214 -17.90 18.37 -28.06
CA ARG A 214 -19.11 17.86 -27.40
C ARG A 214 -18.77 16.85 -26.29
N ASP A 215 -17.84 15.93 -26.55
CA ASP A 215 -17.51 14.85 -25.63
C ASP A 215 -16.56 15.35 -24.53
N ALA A 216 -15.66 16.30 -24.84
CA ALA A 216 -14.85 17.00 -23.84
C ALA A 216 -15.71 17.75 -22.80
N ALA A 217 -16.85 18.30 -23.21
CA ALA A 217 -17.79 18.97 -22.31
C ALA A 217 -18.51 18.01 -21.34
N ALA A 218 -18.53 16.70 -21.63
CA ALA A 218 -19.09 15.68 -20.75
C ALA A 218 -18.09 15.16 -19.70
N VAL A 219 -16.83 15.61 -19.73
CA VAL A 219 -15.82 15.20 -18.74
C VAL A 219 -16.09 15.89 -17.40
N ASP A 220 -16.44 15.07 -16.42
CA ASP A 220 -16.91 15.49 -15.10
C ASP A 220 -16.02 14.94 -13.96
N PHE A 221 -15.88 15.72 -12.89
CA PHE A 221 -15.02 15.37 -11.76
C PHE A 221 -15.62 14.23 -10.94
N ASP A 222 -16.94 14.25 -10.70
CA ASP A 222 -17.58 13.23 -9.90
C ASP A 222 -17.48 11.86 -10.60
N ALA A 223 -17.60 11.83 -11.93
CA ALA A 223 -17.35 10.63 -12.74
C ALA A 223 -15.89 10.14 -12.64
N PHE A 224 -14.90 11.04 -12.73
CA PHE A 224 -13.49 10.70 -12.56
C PHE A 224 -13.19 10.12 -11.17
N PHE A 225 -13.69 10.78 -10.12
CA PHE A 225 -13.49 10.37 -8.73
C PHE A 225 -14.22 9.05 -8.41
N SER A 226 -15.45 8.89 -8.89
CA SER A 226 -16.25 7.67 -8.71
C SER A 226 -15.65 6.50 -9.46
N HIS A 227 -15.07 6.73 -10.65
CA HIS A 227 -14.31 5.71 -11.36
C HIS A 227 -13.10 5.23 -10.55
N THR A 228 -12.31 6.14 -9.95
CA THR A 228 -11.19 5.74 -9.08
C THR A 228 -11.68 4.90 -7.91
N LEU A 229 -12.78 5.26 -7.27
CA LEU A 229 -13.38 4.41 -6.24
C LEU A 229 -13.76 3.03 -6.76
N CYS A 230 -14.49 2.97 -7.88
CA CYS A 230 -14.89 1.68 -8.46
C CYS A 230 -13.68 0.83 -8.84
N HIS A 231 -12.59 1.45 -9.32
CA HIS A 231 -11.32 0.78 -9.53
C HIS A 231 -10.79 0.16 -8.24
N GLU A 232 -10.72 0.93 -7.15
CA GLU A 232 -10.23 0.42 -5.87
C GLU A 232 -11.11 -0.70 -5.30
N LEU A 233 -12.44 -0.56 -5.38
CA LEU A 233 -13.39 -1.61 -5.00
C LEU A 233 -13.22 -2.87 -5.86
N SER A 234 -12.90 -2.70 -7.14
CA SER A 234 -12.73 -3.81 -8.08
C SER A 234 -11.54 -4.70 -7.74
N HIS A 235 -10.51 -4.19 -7.05
CA HIS A 235 -9.41 -5.02 -6.54
C HIS A 235 -9.89 -6.07 -5.52
N GLY A 236 -11.00 -5.83 -4.84
CA GLY A 236 -11.58 -6.72 -3.82
C GLY A 236 -12.54 -7.78 -4.35
N ILE A 237 -12.82 -7.82 -5.65
CA ILE A 237 -13.77 -8.76 -6.29
C ILE A 237 -13.11 -9.50 -7.46
N GLY A 238 -13.73 -10.58 -7.90
CA GLY A 238 -13.20 -11.52 -8.88
C GLY A 238 -12.25 -12.57 -8.28
N PRO A 239 -11.55 -13.34 -9.14
CA PRO A 239 -10.70 -14.43 -8.68
C PRO A 239 -9.38 -13.95 -8.03
N HIS A 240 -9.17 -14.26 -6.74
CA HIS A 240 -7.90 -14.01 -6.03
C HIS A 240 -7.05 -15.25 -5.80
N SER A 241 -7.69 -16.39 -5.49
CA SER A 241 -7.04 -17.66 -5.21
C SER A 241 -7.49 -18.71 -6.22
N LEU A 242 -6.52 -19.32 -6.90
CA LEU A 242 -6.77 -20.38 -7.87
C LEU A 242 -6.14 -21.67 -7.38
N THR A 243 -6.95 -22.72 -7.27
CA THR A 243 -6.41 -24.07 -7.13
C THR A 243 -5.98 -24.54 -8.51
N LEU A 244 -4.66 -24.63 -8.72
CA LEU A 244 -4.13 -25.22 -9.94
C LEU A 244 -4.43 -26.72 -9.95
N PRO A 245 -4.70 -27.32 -11.12
CA PRO A 245 -4.70 -28.77 -11.24
C PRO A 245 -3.34 -29.28 -10.75
N VAL A 246 -3.35 -30.19 -9.77
CA VAL A 246 -2.13 -30.97 -9.50
C VAL A 246 -1.87 -31.80 -10.74
N ASP A 247 -0.75 -31.55 -11.43
CA ASP A 247 -0.30 -32.38 -12.53
C ASP A 247 -0.19 -33.81 -12.01
N GLY A 248 -1.17 -34.64 -12.40
CA GLY A 248 -1.19 -36.06 -12.13
C GLY A 248 -0.12 -36.75 -12.96
N GLY A 249 1.14 -36.56 -12.59
CA GLY A 249 2.32 -37.09 -13.23
C GLY A 249 3.04 -38.13 -12.36
N GLY A 250 2.51 -39.37 -12.35
CA GLY A 250 3.34 -40.58 -12.44
C GLY A 250 3.82 -41.29 -11.17
N GLY A 251 3.52 -42.60 -11.12
CA GLY A 251 4.17 -43.63 -10.29
C GLY A 251 3.19 -44.26 -9.29
N GLY A 252 2.66 -45.48 -9.43
CA GLY A 252 3.25 -46.70 -9.98
C GLY A 252 3.65 -47.63 -8.82
N GLY A 253 2.95 -48.75 -8.62
CA GLY A 253 3.46 -49.87 -7.83
C GLY A 253 2.46 -50.64 -6.96
N GLY A 254 1.94 -51.75 -7.50
CA GLY A 254 1.96 -53.06 -6.83
C GLY A 254 0.92 -53.39 -5.74
N GLY A 255 0.19 -54.49 -5.96
CA GLY A 255 -0.55 -55.23 -4.94
C GLY A 255 -1.93 -55.65 -5.37
#